data_AF-A0A1H4E8I6-F1
#
_entry.id   AF-A0A1H4E8I6-F1
#
_cell.length_a   1.000
_cell.length_b   1.000
_cell.length_c   1.000
_cell.angle_alpha   90.00
_cell.angle_beta   90.00
_cell.angle_gamma   90.00
#
_symmetry.space_group_name_H-M   'P 1'
#
loop_
_entity.id
_entity.type
_entity.pdbx_description
1 polymer ?
#
loop_
_entity_poly.entity_id
_entity_poly.type
_entity_poly.pdbx_seq_one_letter_code
_entity_poly.pdbx_strand_id
1 'polypeptide(L)'
;MFFIRKKTNFKLYKAFHKNVLTDDYNKYTSYYGATPTDAFYEAMAWSGLRDNNVKAWVGLPAEKKAAIEALANRVPNLSKTVPCPTSSN
;
A
#
# COMPACT_ATOMS: atom_id res chain seq x y z
N MET A 1 20.01 -10.68 16.22
CA MET A 1 18.65 -10.17 16.55
C MET A 1 18.05 -9.32 15.41
N PHE A 2 18.04 -9.80 14.16
CA PHE A 2 17.51 -9.02 13.01
C PHE A 2 16.14 -9.49 12.50
N PHE A 3 15.70 -10.69 12.89
CA PHE A 3 14.47 -11.30 12.40
C PHE A 3 13.21 -10.87 13.18
N ILE A 4 13.35 -10.51 14.46
CA ILE A 4 12.21 -10.14 15.33
C ILE A 4 11.69 -8.72 15.02
N ARG A 5 12.56 -7.80 14.57
CA ARG A 5 12.24 -6.37 14.38
C ARG A 5 11.38 -6.07 13.14
N LYS A 6 11.27 -6.98 12.16
CA LYS A 6 10.43 -6.78 10.97
C LYS A 6 8.94 -7.06 11.21
N LYS A 7 8.59 -8.06 12.04
CA LYS A 7 7.19 -8.47 12.25
C LYS A 7 6.38 -7.49 13.10
N THR A 8 7.01 -6.78 14.04
CA THR A 8 6.32 -5.82 14.93
C THR A 8 5.90 -4.55 14.20
N ASN A 9 6.77 -3.99 13.35
CA ASN A 9 6.47 -2.79 12.57
C ASN A 9 5.33 -2.98 11.57
N PHE A 10 5.22 -4.19 11.01
CA PHE A 10 4.16 -4.51 10.05
C PHE A 10 2.77 -4.57 10.71
N LYS A 11 2.68 -5.08 11.94
CA LYS A 11 1.43 -5.04 12.72
C LYS A 11 1.03 -3.61 13.09
N LEU A 12 2.00 -2.78 13.48
CA LEU A 12 1.76 -1.39 13.82
C LEU A 12 1.25 -0.59 12.60
N TYR A 13 1.86 -0.80 11.43
CA TYR A 13 1.45 -0.14 10.20
C TYR A 13 0.03 -0.51 9.76
N LYS A 14 -0.34 -1.80 9.87
CA LYS A 14 -1.72 -2.24 9.62
C LYS A 14 -2.72 -1.60 10.57
N ALA A 15 -2.38 -1.55 11.86
CA ALA A 15 -3.23 -0.91 12.86
C ALA A 15 -3.35 0.60 12.60
N PHE A 16 -2.25 1.26 12.21
CA PHE A 16 -2.25 2.66 11.82
C PHE A 16 -3.13 2.91 10.58
N HIS A 17 -3.00 2.10 9.52
CA HIS A 17 -3.85 2.21 8.33
C HIS A 17 -5.33 2.05 8.69
N LYS A 18 -5.67 1.11 9.57
CA LYS A 18 -7.05 0.88 10.00
C LYS A 18 -7.61 1.96 10.93
N ASN A 19 -6.80 2.51 11.85
CA ASN A 19 -7.28 3.36 12.94
C ASN A 19 -7.06 4.85 12.71
N VAL A 20 -6.06 5.22 11.91
CA VAL A 20 -5.69 6.62 11.62
C VAL A 20 -6.06 6.98 10.18
N LEU A 21 -5.74 6.11 9.23
CA LEU A 21 -6.08 6.29 7.80
C LEU A 21 -7.34 5.50 7.43
N THR A 22 -8.36 5.58 8.29
CA THR A 22 -9.58 4.77 8.22
C THR A 22 -10.31 4.95 6.88
N ASP A 23 -10.29 6.16 6.31
CA ASP A 23 -10.90 6.44 5.01
C ASP A 23 -10.21 5.69 3.87
N ASP A 24 -8.88 5.66 3.85
CA ASP A 24 -8.10 4.91 2.86
C ASP A 24 -8.35 3.40 3.00
N TYR A 25 -8.42 2.92 4.24
CA TYR A 25 -8.75 1.53 4.54
C TYR A 25 -10.15 1.16 4.02
N ASN A 26 -11.15 2.01 4.28
CA ASN A 26 -12.53 1.81 3.85
C ASN A 26 -12.68 1.92 2.33
N LYS A 27 -11.95 2.83 1.68
CA LYS A 27 -11.90 2.89 0.21
C LYS A 27 -11.30 1.62 -0.36
N TYR A 28 -10.20 1.11 0.22
CA TYR A 28 -9.60 -0.14 -0.23
C TYR A 28 -10.61 -1.30 -0.16
N THR A 29 -11.28 -1.46 0.98
CA THR A 29 -12.26 -2.54 1.17
C THR A 29 -13.47 -2.38 0.26
N SER A 30 -13.93 -1.15 0.02
CA SER A 30 -15.03 -0.85 -0.90
C SER A 30 -14.67 -1.15 -2.36
N TYR A 31 -13.48 -0.73 -2.83
CA TYR A 31 -13.06 -0.94 -4.22
C TYR A 31 -12.71 -2.39 -4.55
N TYR A 32 -12.09 -3.12 -3.61
CA TYR A 32 -11.58 -4.46 -3.88
C TYR A 32 -12.36 -5.58 -3.18
N GLY A 33 -13.38 -5.26 -2.38
CA GLY A 33 -14.18 -6.22 -1.63
C GLY A 33 -13.41 -7.03 -0.58
N ALA A 34 -12.17 -6.66 -0.28
CA ALA A 34 -11.26 -7.41 0.58
C ALA A 34 -10.37 -6.47 1.39
N THR A 35 -9.93 -6.93 2.56
CA THR A 35 -8.99 -6.18 3.38
C THR A 35 -7.59 -6.18 2.74
N PRO A 36 -6.80 -5.11 2.89
CA PRO A 36 -5.44 -5.06 2.35
C PRO A 36 -4.58 -6.18 2.96
N THR A 37 -3.92 -6.95 2.08
CA THR A 37 -3.09 -8.09 2.47
C THR A 37 -1.66 -7.66 2.78
N ASP A 38 -0.88 -8.56 3.40
CA ASP A 38 0.53 -8.30 3.70
C ASP A 38 1.34 -7.98 2.44
N ALA A 39 1.07 -8.70 1.35
CA ALA A 39 1.70 -8.46 0.05
C ALA A 39 1.42 -7.05 -0.49
N PHE A 40 0.23 -6.48 -0.24
CA PHE A 40 -0.07 -5.11 -0.63
C PHE A 40 0.80 -4.10 0.14
N TYR A 41 0.92 -4.26 1.46
CA TYR A 41 1.79 -3.40 2.27
C TYR A 41 3.28 -3.55 1.92
N GLU A 42 3.73 -4.75 1.58
CA GLU A 42 5.08 -4.96 1.05
C GLU A 42 5.27 -4.27 -0.29
N ALA A 43 4.29 -4.37 -1.20
CA ALA A 43 4.33 -3.71 -2.50
C ALA A 43 4.40 -2.18 -2.36
N MET A 44 3.69 -1.59 -1.41
CA MET A 44 3.79 -0.15 -1.10
C MET A 44 5.20 0.23 -0.63
N ALA A 45 5.78 -0.55 0.29
CA ALA A 45 7.14 -0.31 0.77
C ALA A 45 8.17 -0.42 -0.36
N TRP A 46 8.02 -1.41 -1.24
CA TRP A 46 8.87 -1.57 -2.42
C TRP A 46 8.68 -0.46 -3.45
N SER A 47 7.46 0.05 -3.63
CA SER A 47 7.19 1.19 -4.51
C SER A 47 8.00 2.42 -4.08
N GLY A 48 8.07 2.72 -2.78
CA GLY A 48 8.92 3.82 -2.29
C GLY A 48 10.42 3.59 -2.55
N LEU A 49 10.90 2.35 -2.46
CA LEU A 49 12.29 1.99 -2.79
C LEU A 49 12.58 2.06 -4.29
N ARG A 50 11.60 1.72 -5.14
CA ARG A 50 11.68 1.89 -6.61
C ARG A 50 11.84 3.35 -6.98
N ASP A 51 11.02 4.23 -6.41
CA ASP A 51 11.03 5.66 -6.76
C ASP A 51 12.37 6.32 -6.39
N ASN A 52 13.12 5.72 -5.46
CA ASN A 52 14.49 6.10 -5.08
C ASN A 52 15.59 5.28 -5.80
N ASN A 53 15.22 4.46 -6.79
CA ASN A 53 16.10 3.58 -7.57
C ASN A 53 17.13 2.80 -6.73
N VAL A 54 16.70 2.30 -5.57
CA VAL A 54 17.60 1.63 -4.63
C VAL A 54 18.12 0.31 -5.23
N LYS A 55 19.41 -0.01 -5.05
CA LYS A 55 20.02 -1.25 -5.58
C LYS A 55 19.23 -2.52 -5.25
N ALA A 56 18.61 -2.57 -4.06
CA ALA A 56 17.75 -3.67 -3.64
C ALA A 56 16.52 -3.86 -4.54
N TRP A 57 15.95 -2.78 -5.09
CA TRP A 57 14.89 -2.86 -6.09
C TRP A 57 15.43 -3.33 -7.45
N VAL A 58 16.54 -2.75 -7.90
CA VAL A 58 17.15 -3.09 -9.21
C VAL A 58 17.48 -4.58 -9.30
N GLY A 59 17.99 -5.17 -8.21
CA GLY A 59 18.34 -6.59 -8.13
C GLY A 59 17.17 -7.57 -7.97
N LEU A 60 15.92 -7.11 -7.86
CA LEU A 60 14.76 -8.02 -7.81
C LEU A 60 14.49 -8.67 -9.18
N PRO A 61 14.09 -9.95 -9.20
CA PRO A 61 13.68 -10.62 -10.44
C PRO A 61 12.42 -9.98 -11.02
N ALA A 62 12.30 -10.03 -12.35
CA ALA A 62 11.21 -9.38 -13.09
C ALA A 62 9.81 -9.82 -12.61
N GLU A 63 9.64 -11.12 -12.31
CA GLU A 63 8.38 -11.66 -11.79
C GLU A 63 7.95 -11.01 -10.47
N LYS A 64 8.91 -10.78 -9.56
CA LYS A 64 8.61 -10.11 -8.29
C LYS A 64 8.30 -8.63 -8.49
N LYS A 65 8.98 -7.97 -9.42
CA LYS A 65 8.67 -6.58 -9.78
C LYS A 65 7.26 -6.47 -10.34
N ALA A 66 6.86 -7.36 -11.24
CA ALA A 66 5.51 -7.40 -11.81
C ALA A 66 4.43 -7.62 -10.73
N ALA A 67 4.66 -8.55 -9.80
CA ALA A 67 3.73 -8.78 -8.69
C ALA A 67 3.59 -7.57 -7.76
N ILE A 68 4.72 -6.88 -7.48
CA ILE A 68 4.74 -5.65 -6.69
C ILE A 68 4.00 -4.53 -7.42
N GLU A 69 4.24 -4.34 -8.72
CA GLU A 69 3.60 -3.29 -9.52
C GLU A 69 2.09 -3.51 -9.63
N ALA A 70 1.63 -4.75 -9.82
CA ALA A 70 0.20 -5.07 -9.86
C ALA A 70 -0.53 -4.66 -8.58
N LEU A 71 0.12 -4.79 -7.42
CA LEU A 71 -0.44 -4.38 -6.13
C LEU A 71 -0.23 -2.88 -5.85
N ALA A 72 0.92 -2.32 -6.20
CA ALA A 72 1.24 -0.90 -6.02
C ALA A 72 0.33 0.00 -6.87
N ASN A 73 -0.14 -0.47 -8.03
CA ASN A 73 -1.12 0.24 -8.85
C ASN A 73 -2.47 0.47 -8.14
N ARG A 74 -2.73 -0.19 -7.00
CA ARG A 74 -3.92 0.06 -6.17
C ARG A 74 -3.79 1.30 -5.30
N VAL A 75 -2.57 1.76 -4.99
CA VAL A 75 -2.29 2.87 -4.07
C VAL A 75 -2.89 4.20 -4.55
N PRO A 76 -2.77 4.61 -5.83
CA PRO A 76 -3.38 5.84 -6.32
C PRO A 76 -4.92 5.84 -6.21
N ASN A 77 -5.57 4.68 -6.10
CA ASN A 77 -7.02 4.60 -5.93
C ASN A 77 -7.47 4.88 -4.50
N LEU A 78 -6.55 4.90 -3.52
CA LEU A 78 -6.84 5.24 -2.12
C LEU A 78 -6.91 6.76 -1.91
N SER A 79 -6.03 7.50 -2.59
CA SER A 79 -5.96 8.96 -2.51
C SER A 79 -6.97 9.68 -3.38
N LYS A 80 -7.71 8.98 -4.27
CA LYS A 80 -8.78 9.61 -5.04
C LYS A 80 -9.82 10.16 -4.07
N THR A 81 -9.89 11.49 -4.00
CA THR A 81 -10.96 12.24 -3.36
C THR A 81 -12.25 11.79 -4.01
N VAL A 82 -13.22 11.37 -3.20
CA VAL A 82 -14.61 11.31 -3.68
C VAL A 82 -14.89 12.71 -4.25
N PRO A 83 -15.39 12.87 -5.48
CA PRO A 83 -15.73 14.19 -5.99
C PRO A 83 -16.64 14.85 -4.95
N CYS A 84 -16.24 16.00 -4.40
CA CYS A 84 -17.14 16.78 -3.57
C CYS A 84 -18.42 16.99 -4.40
N PRO A 85 -19.63 16.70 -3.88
CA PRO A 85 -20.84 17.07 -4.59
C PRO A 85 -20.75 18.57 -4.82
N THR A 86 -20.72 18.97 -6.10
CA THR A 86 -20.85 20.37 -6.47
C THR A 86 -22.18 20.82 -5.90
N SER A 87 -22.15 21.65 -4.86
CA SER A 87 -23.34 22.35 -4.38
C SER A 87 -23.88 23.14 -5.56
N SER A 88 -24.91 22.62 -6.24
CA SER A 88 -25.67 23.42 -7.18
C SER A 88 -26.46 24.43 -6.36
N ASN A 89 -26.30 25.70 -6.73
CA ASN A 89 -26.96 26.88 -6.16
C ASN A 89 -28.44 26.68 -5.84
#